data_AF-A0A0F9F1W9-F1
#
_entry.id   AF-A0A0F9F1W9-F1
#
_cell.length_a   1.000
_cell.length_b   1.000
_cell.length_c   1.000
_cell.angle_alpha   90.00
_cell.angle_beta   90.00
_cell.angle_gamma   90.00
#
_symmetry.space_group_name_H-M   'P 1'
#
loop_
_entity.id
_entity.type
_entity.pdbx_description
1 polymer ?
#
loop_
_entity_poly.entity_id
_entity_poly.type
_entity_poly.pdbx_seq_one_letter_code
_entity_poly.pdbx_strand_id
1 'polypeptide(L)' 'MKPLIKWAGGKSGEIKHIEKIIPKFDRYIEPFFGGGAVFFDLEPKEAVINDVSGELMTFYKL' A
#
# COMPACT_ATOMS: atom_id res chain seq x y z
N MET A 1 6.69 7.43 -3.44
CA MET A 1 5.88 8.44 -2.70
C MET A 1 5.73 8.12 -1.20
N LYS A 2 5.24 9.06 -0.37
CA LYS A 2 4.85 8.81 1.04
C LYS A 2 3.34 8.63 1.18
N PRO A 3 2.85 7.85 2.17
CA PRO A 3 1.42 7.79 2.53
C PRO A 3 0.78 9.16 2.67
N LEU A 4 -0.41 9.32 2.09
CA LEU A 4 -1.20 10.57 2.16
C LEU A 4 -1.80 10.81 3.55
N ILE A 5 -1.97 9.76 4.35
CA ILE A 5 -2.55 9.81 5.69
C ILE A 5 -1.71 9.02 6.69
N LYS A 6 -1.76 9.42 7.96
CA LYS A 6 -1.24 8.61 9.06
C LYS A 6 -2.28 7.54 9.41
N TRP A 7 -1.90 6.27 9.30
CA TRP A 7 -2.76 5.14 9.62
C TRP A 7 -2.12 4.25 10.69
N ALA A 8 -2.93 3.73 11.61
CA ALA A 8 -2.45 2.77 12.60
C ALA A 8 -1.90 1.51 11.91
N GLY A 9 -0.75 1.01 12.36
CA GLY A 9 -0.10 -0.16 11.75
C GLY A 9 0.61 0.12 10.42
N GLY A 10 0.84 1.39 10.07
CA GLY A 10 1.56 1.78 8.86
C GLY A 10 2.96 1.17 8.78
N LYS A 11 3.29 0.59 7.61
CA LYS A 11 4.52 -0.19 7.39
C LYS A 11 5.75 0.63 6.98
N SER A 12 5.71 1.96 7.05
CA SER A 12 6.80 2.81 6.54
C SER A 12 8.17 2.52 7.18
N GLY A 13 8.22 2.10 8.45
CA GLY A 13 9.47 1.69 9.11
C GLY A 13 10.02 0.33 8.67
N GLU A 14 9.16 -0.52 8.12
CA GLU A 14 9.46 -1.91 7.76
C GLU A 14 9.76 -2.09 6.26
N ILE A 15 9.59 -1.05 5.45
CA ILE A 15 9.81 -1.06 3.99
C ILE A 15 11.14 -1.74 3.62
N LYS A 16 12.23 -1.33 4.28
CA LYS A 16 13.59 -1.87 4.04
C LYS A 16 13.73 -3.39 4.21
N HIS A 17 12.81 -4.01 4.95
CA HIS A 17 12.74 -5.46 5.14
C HIS A 17 11.81 -6.11 4.12
N ILE A 18 10.69 -5.46 3.82
CA ILE A 18 9.67 -5.94 2.87
C ILE A 18 10.22 -5.95 1.44
N GLU A 19 10.87 -4.88 0.99
CA GLU A 19 11.43 -4.77 -0.38
C GLU A 19 12.37 -5.94 -0.72
N LYS A 20 13.11 -6.45 0.26
CA LYS A 20 14.09 -7.52 0.07
C LYS A 20 13.46 -8.88 -0.23
N ILE A 21 12.19 -9.08 0.12
CA ILE A 21 11.49 -10.36 -0.02
C ILE A 21 10.39 -10.32 -1.08
N ILE A 22 10.17 -9.16 -1.70
CA ILE A 22 9.20 -9.04 -2.78
C ILE A 22 9.73 -9.76 -4.03
N PRO A 23 8.99 -10.73 -4.58
CA PRO A 23 9.39 -11.40 -5.82
C PRO A 23 9.26 -10.43 -7.00
N LYS A 24 9.77 -10.83 -8.18
CA LYS A 24 9.35 -10.15 -9.41
C LYS A 24 7.86 -10.39 -9.62
N PHE A 25 7.11 -9.34 -9.95
CA PHE A 25 5.67 -9.40 -10.18
C PHE A 25 5.28 -8.47 -11.33
N ASP A 26 4.17 -8.80 -11.99
CA ASP A 26 3.57 -7.95 -13.02
C ASP A 26 2.46 -7.06 -12.43
N ARG A 27 1.73 -7.58 -11.44
CA ARG A 27 0.62 -6.90 -10.79
C ARG A 27 0.72 -6.97 -9.26
N TYR A 28 0.58 -5.82 -8.61
CA TYR A 28 0.54 -5.70 -7.16
C TYR A 28 -0.88 -5.86 -6.63
N ILE A 29 -1.06 -6.62 -5.53
CA ILE A 29 -2.38 -6.80 -4.91
C ILE A 29 -2.22 -6.63 -3.40
N GLU A 30 -2.93 -5.66 -2.82
CA GLU A 30 -2.91 -5.37 -1.37
C GLU A 30 -4.35 -5.32 -0.81
N PRO A 31 -4.85 -6.43 -0.24
CA PRO A 31 -6.23 -6.53 0.27
C PRO A 31 -6.51 -5.75 1.56
N PHE A 32 -5.44 -5.31 2.25
CA PHE A 32 -5.47 -4.60 3.54
C PHE A 32 -4.62 -3.33 3.44
N PHE A 33 -5.11 -2.38 2.66
CA PHE A 33 -4.33 -1.22 2.22
C PHE A 33 -3.88 -0.32 3.38
N GLY A 34 -4.77 -0.04 4.34
CA GLY A 34 -4.51 0.96 5.37
C GLY A 34 -4.00 2.29 4.78
N GLY A 35 -2.83 2.75 5.23
CA GLY A 35 -2.20 3.96 4.70
C GLY A 35 -1.42 3.79 3.38
N GLY A 36 -1.35 2.58 2.82
CA GLY A 36 -0.70 2.29 1.54
C GLY A 36 0.82 2.41 1.54
N ALA A 37 1.48 2.24 2.69
CA ALA A 37 2.92 2.49 2.82
C ALA A 37 3.78 1.68 1.84
N VAL A 38 3.43 0.41 1.60
CA VAL A 38 4.17 -0.45 0.65
C VAL A 38 3.83 -0.07 -0.78
N PHE A 39 2.55 0.12 -1.09
CA PHE A 39 2.11 0.58 -2.42
C PHE A 39 2.80 1.87 -2.88
N PHE A 40 2.83 2.89 -2.01
CA PHE A 40 3.44 4.19 -2.34
C PHE A 40 4.95 4.12 -2.48
N ASP A 41 5.60 3.15 -1.86
CA ASP A 41 7.03 2.94 -1.97
C ASP A 41 7.39 2.19 -3.27
N LEU A 42 6.64 1.13 -3.59
CA LEU A 42 6.87 0.29 -4.78
C LEU A 42 6.44 0.93 -6.10
N GLU A 43 5.47 1.84 -6.07
CA GLU A 43 4.89 2.51 -7.25
C GLU A 43 4.61 1.53 -8.42
N PRO A 44 3.84 0.45 -8.17
CA PRO A 44 3.64 -0.62 -9.15
C PRO A 44 2.91 -0.12 -10.40
N LYS A 45 3.28 -0.66 -11.56
CA LYS A 45 2.64 -0.32 -12.85
C LYS A 45 1.15 -0.68 -12.88
N GLU A 46 0.80 -1.83 -12.34
CA GLU A 46 -0.57 -2.30 -12.19
C GLU A 46 -0.82 -2.73 -10.76
N ALA A 47 -1.96 -2.29 -10.19
CA ALA A 47 -2.31 -2.60 -8.82
C ALA A 47 -3.81 -2.83 -8.62
N VAL A 48 -4.13 -3.65 -7.61
CA VAL A 48 -5.45 -3.73 -6.99
C VAL A 48 -5.26 -3.54 -5.50
N ILE A 49 -5.93 -2.55 -4.95
CA ILE A 49 -5.93 -2.28 -3.51
C ILE A 49 -7.34 -2.41 -2.96
N ASN A 50 -7.44 -2.84 -1.72
CA ASN A 50 -8.70 -2.89 -1.00
C ASN A 50 -8.46 -2.65 0.50
N ASP A 51 -9.50 -2.23 1.20
CA ASP A 51 -9.58 -2.26 2.65
C ASP A 51 -11.04 -2.48 3.04
N VAL A 52 -11.28 -2.97 4.25
CA VAL A 52 -12.63 -3.11 4.79
C VAL A 52 -13.26 -1.75 5.11
N SER A 53 -12.44 -0.73 5.38
CA SER A 53 -12.91 0.63 5.60
C SER A 53 -13.39 1.28 4.29
N GLY A 54 -14.71 1.40 4.14
CA GLY A 54 -15.32 2.07 2.99
C GLY A 54 -14.96 3.56 2.89
N GLU A 55 -14.77 4.24 4.02
CA GLU A 55 -14.33 5.64 4.08
C GLU A 55 -12.90 5.78 3.53
N LEU A 56 -12.00 4.88 3.92
CA LEU A 56 -10.64 4.84 3.43
C LEU A 56 -10.60 4.58 1.92
N MET A 57 -11.38 3.60 1.45
CA MET A 57 -11.49 3.30 0.02
C MET A 57 -12.13 4.44 -0.77
N THR A 58 -13.02 5.22 -0.15
CA THR A 58 -13.58 6.43 -0.77
C THR A 58 -12.53 7.54 -0.84
N PHE A 59 -11.73 7.74 0.22
CA PHE A 59 -10.65 8.72 0.25
C PHE A 59 -9.63 8.51 -0.89
N TYR A 60 -9.21 7.26 -1.14
CA TYR A 60 -8.21 6.95 -2.19
C TYR A 60 -8.79 6.85 -3.61
N LYS A 61 -10.11 6.95 -3.79
CA LYS A 61 -10.74 6.99 -5.13
C LYS A 61 -10.82 8.40 -5.72
N LEU A 62 -10.72 9.43 -4.87
CA LEU A 62 -10.78 10.85 -5.25
C LEU A 62 -9.42 11.35 -5.71
#